data_AF-A0A3P6M9X7-F1
#
_entry.id   AF-A0A3P6M9X7-F1
#
_cell.length_a   1.000
_cell.length_b   1.000
_cell.length_c   1.000
_cell.angle_alpha   90.00
_cell.angle_beta   90.00
_cell.angle_gamma   90.00
#
_symmetry.space_group_name_H-M   'P 1'
#
loop_
_entity.id
_entity.type
_entity.pdbx_description
1 polymer ?
#
loop_
_entity_poly.entity_id
_entity_poly.type
_entity_poly.pdbx_seq_one_letter_code
_entity_poly.pdbx_strand_id
1 'polypeptide(L)' 'MKKIAIVGAGPTGIYTLFSLLQQQTPLSISIFEQADEAGVRMPYSDEENSKMMR' A
#
# COMPACT_ATOMS: atom_id res chain seq x y z
N MET A 1 12.51 15.36 -7.39
CA MET A 1 12.12 14.29 -6.42
C MET A 1 10.67 13.93 -6.69
N LYS A 2 10.36 12.64 -6.96
CA LYS A 2 8.98 12.21 -7.25
C LYS A 2 8.17 12.13 -5.95
N LYS A 3 6.91 12.56 -6.00
CA LYS A 3 5.96 12.52 -4.88
C LYS A 3 4.87 11.51 -5.19
N ILE A 4 4.65 10.57 -4.28
CA ILE A 4 3.66 9.49 -4.42
C ILE A 4 2.73 9.54 -3.21
N ALA A 5 1.43 9.54 -3.47
CA ALA A 5 0.42 9.36 -2.44
C ALA A 5 -0.18 7.95 -2.57
N ILE A 6 -0.21 7.21 -1.47
CA ILE A 6 -0.90 5.93 -1.34
C ILE A 6 -2.15 6.19 -0.49
N VAL A 7 -3.33 5.90 -1.02
CA VAL A 7 -4.60 6.04 -0.30
C VAL A 7 -5.11 4.64 0.06
N GLY A 8 -5.17 4.37 1.36
CA GLY A 8 -5.40 3.06 1.95
C GLY A 8 -4.08 2.39 2.36
N ALA A 9 -4.00 2.00 3.63
CA ALA A 9 -2.89 1.27 4.24
C ALA A 9 -3.27 -0.18 4.58
N GLY A 10 -4.23 -0.76 3.87
CA GLY A 10 -4.47 -2.21 3.88
C GLY A 10 -3.34 -2.99 3.20
N PRO A 11 -3.51 -4.31 2.98
CA PRO A 11 -2.44 -5.17 2.47
C PRO A 11 -1.83 -4.64 1.15
N THR A 12 -2.66 -4.25 0.18
CA THR A 12 -2.18 -3.71 -1.12
C THR A 12 -1.36 -2.43 -0.96
N GLY A 13 -1.79 -1.51 -0.08
CA GLY A 13 -1.07 -0.26 0.18
C GLY A 13 0.29 -0.50 0.82
N ILE A 14 0.35 -1.40 1.80
CA ILE A 14 1.60 -1.77 2.49
C ILE A 14 2.56 -2.52 1.56
N TYR A 15 2.09 -3.47 0.76
CA TYR A 15 2.97 -4.15 -0.22
C TYR A 15 3.45 -3.18 -1.31
N THR A 16 2.61 -2.23 -1.74
CA THR A 16 3.03 -1.17 -2.67
C THR A 16 4.14 -0.32 -2.07
N LEU A 17 4.00 0.11 -0.81
CA LEU A 17 5.07 0.82 -0.10
C LEU A 17 6.35 -0.03 -0.07
N PHE A 18 6.25 -1.30 0.31
CA PHE A 18 7.39 -2.21 0.40
C PHE A 18 8.16 -2.29 -0.93
N SER A 19 7.46 -2.45 -2.06
CA SER A 19 8.10 -2.45 -3.39
C SER A 19 8.73 -1.11 -3.78
N LEU A 20 8.11 0.01 -3.37
CA LEU A 20 8.66 1.35 -3.63
C LEU A 20 9.93 1.63 -2.82
N LEU A 21 10.04 1.10 -1.61
CA LEU A 21 11.25 1.23 -0.77
C LEU A 21 12.47 0.51 -1.38
N GLN A 22 12.27 -0.46 -2.27
CA GLN A 22 13.35 -1.15 -2.97
C GLN A 22 13.92 -0.36 -4.16
N GLN A 23 13.33 0.79 -4.50
CA GLN A 23 13.81 1.62 -5.60
C GLN A 23 15.07 2.41 -5.22
N GLN A 24 16.06 2.43 -6.11
CA GLN A 24 17.31 3.21 -5.90
C GLN A 24 17.11 4.72 -6.07
N THR A 25 15.95 5.16 -6.58
CA THR A 25 15.63 6.58 -6.74
C THR A 25 14.99 7.12 -5.47
N PRO A 26 15.43 8.28 -4.93
CA PRO A 26 14.76 8.91 -3.79
C PRO A 26 13.31 9.29 -4.10
N LEU A 27 12.39 8.81 -3.26
CA LEU A 27 10.95 9.06 -3.34
C LEU A 27 10.47 9.80 -2.09
N SER A 28 9.52 10.72 -2.26
CA SER A 28 8.71 11.27 -1.18
C SER A 28 7.37 10.57 -1.18
N ILE A 29 7.09 9.77 -0.15
CA ILE A 29 5.88 8.95 -0.08
C ILE A 29 5.01 9.43 1.08
N SER A 30 3.72 9.63 0.82
CA SER A 30 2.70 9.91 1.83
C SER A 30 1.63 8.83 1.78
N ILE A 31 1.20 8.35 2.95
CA ILE A 31 0.19 7.32 3.10
C ILE A 31 -0.99 7.92 3.86
N PHE A 32 -2.19 7.71 3.35
CA PHE A 32 -3.43 8.16 3.97
C PHE A 32 -4.27 6.93 4.32
N GLU A 33 -4.66 6.81 5.58
CA GLU A 33 -5.53 5.74 6.09
C GLU A 33 -6.66 6.38 6.91
N GLN A 34 -7.87 5.87 6.75
CA GLN A 34 -9.04 6.33 7.49
C GLN A 34 -9.17 5.65 8.85
N ALA A 35 -8.66 4.42 8.98
CA ALA A 35 -8.62 3.69 10.23
C ALA A 35 -7.54 4.24 11.16
N ASP A 36 -7.70 3.98 12.45
CA ASP A 36 -6.71 4.36 13.47
C ASP A 36 -5.39 3.57 13.31
N GLU A 37 -5.45 2.41 12.65
CA GLU A 37 -4.31 1.50 12.46
C GLU A 37 -4.11 1.16 10.97
N ALA A 38 -2.84 1.07 10.56
CA ALA A 38 -2.47 0.53 9.26
C ALA A 38 -2.51 -1.01 9.28
N GLY A 39 -2.75 -1.62 8.12
CA GLY A 39 -2.71 -3.07 7.97
C GLY A 39 -3.97 -3.79 8.45
N VAL A 40 -5.09 -3.07 8.60
CA VAL A 40 -6.40 -3.69 8.86
C VAL A 40 -6.69 -4.74 7.77
N ARG A 41 -6.99 -5.98 8.19
CA ARG A 41 -7.17 -7.17 7.33
C ARG A 41 -5.91 -7.66 6.61
N MET A 42 -4.74 -7.48 7.23
CA MET A 42 -3.55 -8.25 6.86
C MET A 42 -3.55 -9.66 7.48
N PRO A 43 -2.94 -10.67 6.84
CA PRO A 43 -2.23 -10.62 5.55
C PRO A 43 -3.19 -10.51 4.36
N TYR A 44 -2.64 -10.23 3.17
CA TYR A 44 -3.43 -10.19 1.94
C TYR A 44 -4.13 -11.53 1.68
N SER A 45 -5.40 -11.49 1.29
CA SER A 45 -6.22 -12.65 0.90
C SER A 45 -6.74 -12.47 -0.52
N ASP A 46 -6.31 -13.35 -1.44
CA ASP A 46 -6.80 -13.37 -2.82
C ASP A 46 -8.31 -13.67 -2.89
N GLU A 47 -8.83 -14.46 -1.95
CA GLU A 47 -10.26 -14.80 -1.89
C GLU A 47 -11.13 -13.57 -1.60
N GLU A 48 -10.63 -12.66 -0.78
CA GLU A 48 -11.31 -11.40 -0.44
C GLU A 48 -11.09 -10.31 -1.49
N ASN A 49 -10.13 -10.48 -2.40
CA ASN A 49 -9.86 -9.51 -3.44
C ASN A 49 -10.90 -9.58 -4.57
N SER A 50 -11.18 -8.43 -5.18
CA SER A 50 -12.04 -8.35 -6.35
C SER A 50 -11.46 -9.20 -7.48
N LYS A 51 -12.32 -9.88 -8.25
CA LYS A 51 -11.88 -10.68 -9.42
C LYS A 51 -11.08 -9.89 -10.45
N MET A 52 -11.26 -8.58 -10.50
CA MET A 52 -10.53 -7.66 -11.40
C MET A 52 -9.06 -7.50 -11.01
N MET A 53 -8.72 -7.78 -9.75
CA MET A 53 -7.38 -7.62 -9.19
C MET A 53 -6.65 -8.96 -8.97
N ARG A 54 -7.27 -10.08 -9.36
CA ARG A 54 -6.65 -11.42 -9.39
C ARG A 54 -5.97 -11.67 -10.73
#